data_AF-A0A932H4T4-F1
#
_entry.id   AF-A0A932H4T4-F1
#
_cell.length_a   1.000
_cell.length_b   1.000
_cell.length_c   1.000
_cell.angle_alpha   90.00
_cell.angle_beta   90.00
_cell.angle_gamma   90.00
#
_symmetry.space_group_name_H-M   'P 1'
#
loop_
_entity.id
_entity.type
_entity.pdbx_description
1 polymer ?
#
loop_
_entity_poly.entity_id
_entity_poly.type
_entity_poly.pdbx_seq_one_letter_code
_entity_poly.pdbx_strand_id
1 'polypeptide(L)'
;YTSKSRFIIDKENEIAALRKQVEGMQQHVVGDTIIAQNRVRETLTQQLLAKRSLVDSLRAKKRALMQEIAPYQARLNLLNDSTFPMGKLKKEFDTARETHLLYKQKAEESRISTAMDEEKIINVGIIQAAMAPILPLGRGLILATALASVAGLALGVCIAFALEFFNLTIKSEDDIERFLGVPCLATIRQF
;
A
#
# COMPACT_ATOMS: atom_id res chain seq x y z
N TYR A 1 -32.42 -43.84 -76.31
CA TYR A 1 -31.48 -42.96 -75.58
C TYR A 1 -30.07 -43.30 -76.03
N THR A 2 -29.57 -42.54 -77.00
CA THR A 2 -28.33 -42.86 -77.72
C THR A 2 -27.14 -42.37 -76.91
N SER A 3 -26.21 -43.28 -76.60
CA SER A 3 -24.98 -43.08 -75.82
C SER A 3 -23.91 -42.19 -76.48
N LYS A 4 -24.30 -41.26 -77.36
CA LYS A 4 -23.41 -40.35 -78.12
C LYS A 4 -23.78 -38.87 -77.98
N SER A 5 -24.48 -38.48 -76.91
CA SER A 5 -24.72 -37.06 -76.63
C SER A 5 -23.48 -36.46 -75.96
N ARG A 6 -22.97 -35.34 -76.51
CA ARG A 6 -21.78 -34.62 -76.03
C ARG A 6 -21.87 -34.26 -74.54
N PHE A 7 -23.08 -34.03 -74.04
CA PHE A 7 -23.33 -33.71 -72.63
C PHE A 7 -23.05 -34.89 -71.69
N ILE A 8 -23.33 -36.13 -72.12
CA ILE A 8 -23.04 -37.33 -71.31
C ILE A 8 -21.53 -37.57 -71.26
N ILE A 9 -20.84 -37.38 -72.38
CA ILE A 9 -19.38 -37.53 -72.47
C ILE A 9 -18.67 -36.48 -71.60
N ASP A 10 -19.13 -35.21 -71.64
CA ASP A 10 -18.56 -34.17 -70.79
C ASP A 10 -18.80 -34.44 -69.30
N LYS A 11 -19.97 -34.98 -68.93
CA LYS A 11 -20.26 -35.38 -67.54
C LYS A 11 -19.48 -36.60 -67.10
N GLU A 12 -19.25 -37.58 -67.98
CA GLU A 12 -18.36 -38.72 -67.70
C GLU A 12 -16.90 -38.28 -67.53
N ASN A 13 -16.43 -37.33 -68.35
CA ASN A 13 -15.09 -36.74 -68.21
C ASN A 13 -14.96 -35.94 -66.90
N GLU A 14 -15.99 -35.18 -66.52
CA GLU A 14 -16.04 -34.43 -65.27
C GLU A 14 -16.06 -35.37 -64.06
N ILE A 15 -16.84 -36.45 -64.10
CA ILE A 15 -16.83 -37.51 -63.08
C ILE A 15 -15.48 -38.22 -63.03
N ALA A 16 -14.85 -38.49 -64.17
CA ALA A 16 -13.53 -39.11 -64.22
C ALA A 16 -12.44 -38.19 -63.64
N ALA A 17 -12.50 -36.88 -63.92
CA ALA A 17 -11.61 -35.88 -63.35
C ALA A 17 -11.81 -35.73 -61.84
N LEU A 18 -13.07 -35.66 -61.38
CA LEU A 18 -13.41 -35.63 -59.95
C LEU A 18 -12.98 -36.91 -59.24
N ARG A 19 -13.17 -38.09 -59.84
CA ARG A 19 -12.68 -39.36 -59.28
C ARG A 19 -11.17 -39.38 -59.17
N LYS A 20 -10.45 -38.89 -60.18
CA LYS A 20 -8.98 -38.78 -60.14
C LYS A 20 -8.51 -37.79 -59.07
N GLN A 21 -9.24 -36.69 -58.87
CA GLN A 21 -8.96 -35.70 -57.83
C GLN A 21 -9.28 -36.24 -56.43
N VAL A 22 -10.36 -37.02 -56.28
CA VAL A 22 -10.71 -37.71 -55.04
C VAL A 22 -9.74 -38.85 -54.74
N GLU A 23 -9.27 -39.61 -55.73
CA GLU A 23 -8.22 -40.63 -55.55
C GLU A 23 -6.88 -40.00 -55.16
N GLY A 24 -6.52 -38.85 -55.74
CA GLY A 24 -5.36 -38.06 -55.33
C GLY A 24 -5.45 -37.53 -53.91
N MET A 25 -6.65 -37.12 -53.46
CA MET A 25 -6.91 -36.74 -52.07
C MET A 25 -6.98 -37.96 -51.13
N GLN A 26 -7.53 -39.09 -51.57
CA GLN A 26 -7.62 -40.33 -50.77
C GLN A 26 -6.24 -40.96 -50.55
N GLN A 27 -5.31 -40.87 -51.51
CA GLN A 27 -3.92 -41.28 -51.27
C GLN A 27 -3.21 -40.43 -50.21
N HIS A 28 -3.64 -39.19 -49.97
CA HIS A 28 -3.14 -38.35 -48.88
C HIS A 28 -3.89 -38.53 -47.55
N VAL A 29 -5.02 -39.25 -47.52
CA VAL A 29 -5.86 -39.38 -46.31
C VAL A 29 -5.99 -40.83 -45.81
N VAL A 30 -5.70 -41.84 -46.65
CA VAL A 30 -5.82 -43.27 -46.28
C VAL A 30 -4.50 -43.88 -45.77
N GLY A 31 -3.39 -43.12 -45.80
CA GLY A 31 -2.07 -43.63 -45.41
C GLY A 31 -1.62 -43.37 -43.97
N ASP A 32 -2.24 -42.45 -43.23
CA ASP A 32 -1.79 -42.10 -41.87
C ASP A 32 -2.90 -41.36 -41.10
N THR A 33 -4.04 -42.01 -40.87
CA THR A 33 -4.74 -41.73 -39.60
C THR A 33 -3.99 -42.48 -38.52
N ILE A 34 -2.75 -42.07 -38.27
CA ILE A 34 -2.14 -42.33 -36.97
C ILE A 34 -3.14 -41.71 -36.03
N ILE A 35 -3.80 -42.53 -35.20
CA ILE A 35 -4.37 -42.07 -33.94
C ILE A 35 -3.16 -41.64 -33.13
N ALA A 36 -2.56 -40.52 -33.52
CA ALA A 36 -1.44 -39.91 -32.86
C ALA A 36 -2.09 -39.38 -31.60
N GLN A 37 -1.93 -40.14 -30.52
CA GLN A 37 -2.22 -39.72 -29.17
C GLN A 37 -1.89 -38.23 -29.09
N ASN A 38 -2.91 -37.43 -28.76
CA ASN A 38 -2.81 -35.98 -28.82
C ASN A 38 -1.72 -35.51 -27.83
N ARG A 39 -0.49 -35.35 -28.33
CA ARG A 39 0.70 -35.02 -27.55
C ARG A 39 0.53 -33.71 -26.79
N VAL A 40 -0.26 -32.78 -27.33
CA VAL A 40 -0.60 -31.52 -26.65
C VAL A 40 -1.48 -31.78 -25.42
N ARG A 41 -2.44 -32.71 -25.51
CA ARG A 41 -3.25 -33.10 -24.33
C ARG A 41 -2.45 -33.84 -23.28
N GLU A 42 -1.55 -34.73 -23.69
CA GLU A 42 -0.69 -35.46 -22.75
C GLU A 42 0.24 -34.51 -22.00
N THR A 43 0.93 -33.62 -22.70
CA THR A 43 1.79 -32.59 -22.09
C THR A 43 1.01 -31.64 -21.19
N LEU A 44 -0.19 -31.20 -21.58
CA LEU A 44 -1.06 -30.38 -20.71
C LEU A 44 -1.48 -31.13 -19.45
N THR A 45 -1.75 -32.44 -19.57
CA THR A 45 -2.14 -33.28 -18.43
C THR A 45 -0.96 -33.46 -17.46
N GLN A 46 0.25 -33.68 -17.98
CA GLN A 46 1.48 -33.73 -17.19
C GLN A 46 1.76 -32.40 -16.48
N GLN A 47 1.62 -31.27 -17.18
CA GLN A 47 1.79 -29.94 -16.57
C GLN A 47 0.74 -29.66 -15.49
N LEU A 48 -0.51 -30.08 -15.70
CA LEU A 48 -1.58 -29.91 -14.73
C LEU A 48 -1.33 -30.75 -13.48
N LEU A 49 -0.82 -31.98 -13.65
CA LEU A 49 -0.42 -32.85 -12.54
C LEU A 49 0.74 -32.25 -11.76
N ALA A 50 1.78 -31.74 -12.46
CA ALA A 50 2.93 -31.10 -11.85
C ALA A 50 2.54 -29.84 -11.05
N LYS A 51 1.65 -28.99 -11.61
CA LYS A 51 1.14 -27.80 -10.90
C LYS A 51 0.30 -28.17 -9.68
N ARG A 52 -0.52 -29.23 -9.75
CA ARG A 52 -1.29 -29.71 -8.59
C ARG A 52 -0.37 -30.20 -7.47
N SER A 53 0.62 -31.03 -7.83
CA SER A 53 1.63 -31.49 -6.86
C SER A 53 2.38 -30.33 -6.22
N LEU A 54 2.74 -29.31 -7.00
CA LEU A 54 3.37 -28.10 -6.49
C LEU A 54 2.45 -27.37 -5.48
N VAL A 55 1.17 -27.17 -5.81
CA VAL A 55 0.20 -26.53 -4.90
C VAL A 55 0.07 -27.32 -3.59
N ASP A 56 -0.01 -28.64 -3.66
CA ASP A 56 -0.12 -29.47 -2.46
C ASP A 56 1.16 -29.42 -1.61
N SER A 57 2.34 -29.42 -2.23
CA SER A 57 3.61 -29.26 -1.53
C SER A 57 3.72 -27.89 -0.83
N LEU A 58 3.31 -26.81 -1.50
CA LEU A 58 3.30 -25.46 -0.95
C LEU A 58 2.30 -25.34 0.20
N ARG A 59 1.13 -25.97 0.07
CA ARG A 59 0.12 -26.02 1.13
C ARG A 59 0.63 -26.79 2.35
N ALA A 60 1.33 -27.90 2.16
CA ALA A 60 1.98 -28.65 3.24
C ALA A 60 3.05 -27.81 3.94
N LYS A 61 3.92 -27.15 3.16
CA LYS A 61 4.95 -26.25 3.70
C LYS A 61 4.34 -25.09 4.51
N LYS A 62 3.29 -24.46 4.01
CA LYS A 62 2.55 -23.42 4.74
C LYS A 62 2.00 -23.93 6.07
N ARG A 63 1.40 -25.13 6.08
CA ARG A 63 0.86 -25.73 7.32
C ARG A 63 1.96 -26.01 8.34
N ALA A 64 3.10 -26.58 7.91
CA ALA A 64 4.23 -26.82 8.78
C ALA A 64 4.77 -25.51 9.38
N LEU A 65 4.92 -24.47 8.56
CA LEU A 65 5.36 -23.15 9.03
C LEU A 65 4.36 -22.51 10.00
N MET A 66 3.05 -22.66 9.75
CA MET A 66 2.02 -22.17 10.67
C MET A 66 2.04 -22.91 12.01
N GLN A 67 2.29 -24.22 12.01
CA GLN A 67 2.46 -24.99 13.25
C GLN A 67 3.71 -24.58 14.02
N GLU A 68 4.77 -24.18 13.32
CA GLU A 68 6.00 -23.67 13.93
C GLU A 68 5.80 -22.26 14.52
N ILE A 69 5.04 -21.38 13.86
CA ILE A 69 4.78 -20.00 14.32
C ILE A 69 3.81 -19.94 15.52
N ALA A 70 2.83 -20.84 15.59
CA ALA A 70 1.83 -20.88 16.65
C ALA A 70 2.40 -20.82 18.10
N PRO A 71 3.40 -21.63 18.49
CA PRO A 71 3.99 -21.55 19.83
C PRO A 71 4.73 -20.22 20.08
N TYR A 72 5.35 -19.61 19.07
CA TYR A 72 6.01 -18.30 19.23
C TYR A 72 4.99 -17.19 19.48
N GLN A 73 3.85 -17.20 18.78
CA GLN A 73 2.76 -16.27 19.03
C GLN A 73 2.17 -16.43 20.44
N ALA A 74 1.97 -17.67 20.89
CA ALA A 74 1.53 -17.94 22.25
C ALA A 74 2.53 -17.42 23.30
N ARG A 75 3.83 -17.61 23.06
CA ARG A 75 4.89 -17.12 23.96
C ARG A 75 4.98 -15.59 23.99
N LEU A 76 4.78 -14.91 22.85
CA LEU A 76 4.73 -13.45 22.79
C LEU A 76 3.55 -12.88 23.57
N ASN A 77 2.37 -13.51 23.47
CA ASN A 77 1.19 -13.08 24.24
C ASN A 77 1.43 -13.22 25.75
N LEU A 78 1.98 -14.35 26.20
CA LEU A 78 2.35 -14.54 27.62
C LEU A 78 3.37 -13.51 28.13
N LEU A 79 4.37 -13.18 27.30
CA LEU A 79 5.35 -12.15 27.64
C LEU A 79 4.71 -10.76 27.72
N ASN A 80 3.80 -10.44 26.81
CA ASN A 80 3.10 -9.16 26.80
C ASN A 80 2.20 -9.03 28.05
N ASP A 81 1.47 -10.09 28.40
CA ASP A 81 0.66 -10.17 29.61
C ASP A 81 1.51 -10.06 30.89
N SER A 82 2.74 -10.59 30.87
CA SER A 82 3.68 -10.49 32.00
C SER A 82 4.43 -9.14 32.08
N THR A 83 4.52 -8.39 30.98
CA THR A 83 5.16 -7.06 30.93
C THR A 83 4.21 -5.95 31.40
N PHE A 84 2.90 -6.15 31.25
CA PHE A 84 1.86 -5.24 31.72
C PHE A 84 1.89 -4.95 33.24
N PRO A 85 2.01 -5.95 34.15
CA PRO A 85 2.04 -5.70 35.59
C PRO A 85 3.30 -4.95 36.05
N MET A 86 4.47 -5.19 35.43
CA MET A 86 5.69 -4.45 35.75
C MET A 86 5.60 -2.98 35.34
N GLY A 87 5.10 -2.70 34.13
CA GLY A 87 4.87 -1.33 33.66
C GLY A 87 3.86 -0.57 34.52
N LYS A 88 2.76 -1.24 34.91
CA LYS A 88 1.73 -0.66 35.78
C LYS A 88 2.29 -0.35 37.17
N LEU A 89 2.96 -1.31 37.81
CA LEU A 89 3.52 -1.12 39.15
C LEU A 89 4.61 -0.05 39.17
N LYS A 90 5.45 0.02 38.13
CA LYS A 90 6.46 1.07 37.98
C LYS A 90 5.81 2.45 37.84
N LYS A 91 4.78 2.57 37.01
CA LYS A 91 4.00 3.80 36.84
C LYS A 91 3.31 4.22 38.14
N GLU A 92 2.70 3.29 38.87
CA GLU A 92 2.10 3.54 40.18
C GLU A 92 3.14 4.02 41.20
N PHE A 93 4.31 3.36 41.26
CA PHE A 93 5.41 3.78 42.13
C PHE A 93 5.93 5.17 41.79
N ASP A 94 6.16 5.48 40.50
CA ASP A 94 6.66 6.78 40.06
C ASP A 94 5.65 7.89 40.36
N THR A 95 4.35 7.63 40.15
CA THR A 95 3.26 8.57 40.48
C THR A 95 3.19 8.83 41.99
N ALA A 96 3.28 7.79 42.81
CA ALA A 96 3.26 7.92 44.27
C ALA A 96 4.49 8.71 44.77
N ARG A 97 5.67 8.46 44.18
CA ARG A 97 6.90 9.19 44.49
C ARG A 97 6.79 10.67 44.15
N GLU A 98 6.32 11.02 42.95
CA GLU A 98 6.14 12.41 42.53
C GLU A 98 5.14 13.15 43.41
N THR A 99 4.01 12.50 43.71
CA THR A 99 2.96 13.03 44.58
C THR A 99 3.51 13.33 45.97
N HIS A 100 4.27 12.41 46.56
CA HIS A 100 4.90 12.61 47.87
C HIS A 100 5.90 13.77 47.88
N LEU A 101 6.72 13.89 46.83
CA LEU A 101 7.66 15.00 46.69
C LEU A 101 6.94 16.35 46.57
N LEU A 102 5.86 16.41 45.78
CA LEU A 102 5.03 17.61 45.64
C LEU A 102 4.40 18.02 46.97
N TYR A 103 3.83 17.08 47.72
CA TYR A 103 3.26 17.37 49.04
C TYR A 103 4.30 17.89 50.02
N LYS A 104 5.49 17.29 50.05
CA LYS A 104 6.61 17.79 50.87
C LYS A 104 7.00 19.23 50.48
N GLN A 105 7.13 19.49 49.18
CA GLN A 105 7.47 20.83 48.70
C GLN A 105 6.40 21.85 49.08
N LYS A 106 5.11 21.52 48.91
CA LYS A 106 3.99 22.39 49.29
C LYS A 106 3.89 22.62 50.79
N ALA A 107 4.18 21.61 51.60
CA ALA A 107 4.23 21.75 53.06
C ALA A 107 5.35 22.70 53.49
N GLU A 108 6.54 22.58 52.89
CA GLU A 108 7.65 23.50 53.14
C GLU A 108 7.35 24.92 52.65
N GLU A 109 6.78 25.08 51.45
CA GLU A 109 6.35 26.38 50.91
C GLU A 109 5.32 27.05 51.83
N SER A 110 4.33 26.29 52.33
CA SER A 110 3.37 26.79 53.30
C SER A 110 4.04 27.20 54.61
N ARG A 111 4.98 26.39 55.13
CA ARG A 111 5.72 26.72 56.36
C ARG A 111 6.55 27.99 56.20
N ILE A 112 7.21 28.16 55.06
CA ILE A 112 7.99 29.37 54.74
C ILE A 112 7.05 30.56 54.60
N SER A 113 5.90 30.41 53.93
CA SER A 113 4.89 31.47 53.82
C SER A 113 4.38 31.91 55.18
N THR A 114 4.02 30.96 56.05
CA THR A 114 3.55 31.27 57.42
C THR A 114 4.66 31.94 58.24
N ALA A 115 5.91 31.48 58.13
CA ALA A 115 7.03 32.15 58.79
C ALA A 115 7.25 33.58 58.27
N MET A 116 7.12 33.82 56.97
CA MET A 116 7.20 35.18 56.38
C MET A 116 6.04 36.08 56.86
N ASP A 117 4.83 35.53 57.00
CA ASP A 117 3.66 36.23 57.52
C ASP A 117 3.82 36.56 59.03
N GLU A 118 4.30 35.61 59.83
CA GLU A 118 4.57 35.77 61.27
C GLU A 118 5.70 36.78 61.55
N GLU A 119 6.78 36.74 60.76
CA GLU A 119 7.89 37.70 60.86
C GLU A 119 7.52 39.09 60.29
N LYS A 120 6.29 39.28 59.78
CA LYS A 120 5.83 40.53 59.14
C LYS A 120 6.84 41.05 58.11
N ILE A 121 7.46 40.17 57.32
CA ILE A 121 8.26 40.58 56.14
C ILE A 121 7.29 40.93 54.99
N ILE A 122 6.29 41.74 55.31
CA ILE A 122 5.38 42.35 54.37
C ILE A 122 5.96 43.74 54.14
N ASN A 123 6.92 43.83 53.22
CA ASN A 123 7.31 45.11 52.64
C ASN A 123 6.20 45.62 51.71
N VAL A 124 4.99 45.82 52.24
CA VAL A 124 3.90 46.53 51.56
C VAL A 124 3.89 47.95 52.11
N GLY A 125 4.93 48.70 51.75
CA GLY A 125 4.81 50.14 51.62
C GLY A 125 4.02 50.39 50.33
N ILE A 126 2.88 51.07 50.41
CA ILE A 126 2.22 51.64 49.23
C ILE A 126 3.14 52.75 48.73
N ILE A 127 4.10 52.42 47.86
CA ILE A 127 5.08 53.38 47.34
C ILE A 127 4.55 54.06 46.06
N GLN A 128 3.51 53.55 45.40
CA GLN A 128 3.01 54.17 44.17
C GLN A 128 1.52 53.92 43.89
N ALA A 129 0.78 54.99 43.62
CA ALA A 129 -0.57 54.94 43.07
C ALA A 129 -0.56 54.29 41.66
N ALA A 130 -1.65 53.61 41.30
CA ALA A 130 -1.78 52.90 40.03
C ALA A 130 -1.60 53.87 38.84
N MET A 131 -0.42 53.84 38.20
CA MET A 131 -0.20 54.48 36.91
C MET A 131 -0.68 53.55 35.80
N ALA A 132 -1.53 54.07 34.91
CA ALA A 132 -1.85 53.38 33.67
C ALA A 132 -0.56 53.18 32.85
N PRO A 133 -0.30 51.97 32.32
CA PRO A 133 0.92 51.72 31.55
C PRO A 133 0.95 52.62 30.31
N ILE A 134 2.01 53.41 30.20
CA ILE A 134 2.20 54.43 29.16
C ILE A 134 2.41 53.80 27.78
N LEU A 135 2.91 52.56 27.75
CA LEU A 135 3.03 51.75 26.56
C LEU A 135 2.11 50.53 26.65
N PRO A 136 1.37 50.19 25.58
CA PRO A 136 0.73 48.89 25.52
C PRO A 136 1.83 47.82 25.60
N LEU A 137 1.67 46.86 26.53
CA LEU A 137 2.46 45.63 26.54
C LEU A 137 2.08 44.83 25.28
N GLY A 138 2.64 45.24 24.14
CA GLY A 138 2.46 44.62 22.83
C GLY A 138 3.10 43.26 22.83
N ARG A 139 2.35 42.29 23.33
CA ARG A 139 2.75 40.91 23.57
C ARG A 139 3.09 40.25 22.24
N GLY A 140 4.37 40.29 21.85
CA GLY A 140 4.99 39.46 20.81
C GLY A 140 4.30 39.44 19.44
N LEU A 141 3.45 40.40 19.11
CA LEU A 141 2.61 40.35 17.91
C LEU A 141 3.46 40.22 16.63
N ILE A 142 4.59 40.94 16.59
CA ILE A 142 5.58 40.88 15.52
C ILE A 142 6.22 39.49 15.41
N LEU A 143 6.50 38.85 16.55
CA LEU A 143 7.09 37.50 16.57
C LEU A 143 6.06 36.46 16.10
N ALA A 144 4.81 36.59 16.52
CA ALA A 144 3.72 35.71 16.13
C ALA A 144 3.39 35.84 14.64
N THR A 145 3.36 37.06 14.10
CA THR A 145 3.13 37.28 12.66
C THR A 145 4.31 36.80 11.81
N ALA A 146 5.55 36.95 12.29
CA ALA A 146 6.72 36.40 11.62
C ALA A 146 6.71 34.85 11.60
N LEU A 147 6.31 34.20 12.69
CA LEU A 147 6.18 32.75 12.71
C LEU A 147 5.05 32.27 11.80
N ALA A 148 3.90 32.97 11.82
CA ALA A 148 2.75 32.62 11.00
C ALA A 148 3.03 32.78 9.50
N SER A 149 3.80 33.80 9.09
CA SER A 149 4.15 34.00 7.68
C SER A 149 5.05 32.89 7.15
N VAL A 150 6.06 32.48 7.93
CA VAL A 150 6.96 31.37 7.56
C VAL A 150 6.20 30.05 7.51
N ALA A 151 5.35 29.77 8.51
CA ALA A 151 4.54 28.56 8.55
C ALA A 151 3.53 28.52 7.38
N GLY A 152 2.89 29.65 7.07
CA GLY A 152 1.96 29.76 5.94
C GLY A 152 2.63 29.54 4.59
N LEU A 153 3.83 30.09 4.38
CA LEU A 153 4.62 29.84 3.17
C LEU A 153 5.01 28.37 3.03
N ALA A 154 5.49 27.75 4.11
CA ALA A 154 5.85 26.33 4.11
C ALA A 154 4.63 25.45 3.78
N LEU A 155 3.47 25.73 4.38
CA LEU A 155 2.23 25.03 4.07
C LEU A 155 1.79 25.25 2.61
N GLY A 156 1.87 26.48 2.10
CA GLY A 156 1.53 26.78 0.70
C GLY A 156 2.38 25.99 -0.29
N VAL A 157 3.70 25.90 -0.05
CA VAL A 157 4.61 25.08 -0.86
C VAL A 157 4.24 23.60 -0.76
N CYS A 158 4.03 23.07 0.45
CA CYS A 158 3.61 21.69 0.65
C CYS A 158 2.30 21.36 -0.09
N ILE A 159 1.32 22.26 -0.05
CA ILE A 159 0.03 22.09 -0.74
C ILE A 159 0.23 22.13 -2.26
N ALA A 160 1.07 23.04 -2.78
CA ALA A 160 1.36 23.09 -4.21
C ALA A 160 2.01 21.80 -4.71
N PHE A 161 2.97 21.25 -3.96
CA PHE A 161 3.57 19.95 -4.26
C PHE A 161 2.58 18.79 -4.11
N ALA A 162 1.74 18.80 -3.08
CA ALA A 162 0.71 17.78 -2.91
C ALA A 162 -0.29 17.79 -4.06
N LEU A 163 -0.73 18.98 -4.50
CA LEU A 163 -1.61 19.13 -5.65
C LEU A 163 -0.95 18.58 -6.92
N GLU A 164 0.32 18.89 -7.18
CA GLU A 164 1.03 18.33 -8.35
C GLU A 164 1.24 16.81 -8.23
N PHE A 165 1.50 16.29 -7.02
CA PHE A 165 1.64 14.85 -6.80
C PHE A 165 0.33 14.09 -7.03
N PHE A 166 -0.80 14.66 -6.63
CA PHE A 166 -2.13 14.10 -6.93
C PHE A 166 -2.58 14.40 -8.36
N ASN A 167 -1.92 15.33 -9.06
CA ASN A 167 -2.19 15.64 -10.44
C ASN A 167 -1.56 14.58 -11.35
N LEU A 168 -2.28 13.48 -11.54
CA LEU A 168 -1.97 12.41 -12.50
C LEU A 168 -2.21 12.88 -13.96
N THR A 169 -1.79 14.09 -14.31
CA THR A 169 -1.80 14.52 -15.71
C THR A 169 -0.62 13.85 -16.42
N ILE A 170 -0.94 12.88 -17.28
CA ILE A 170 -0.01 12.24 -18.22
C ILE A 170 0.57 13.33 -19.13
N LYS A 171 1.78 13.80 -18.82
CA LYS A 171 2.52 14.81 -19.62
C LYS A 171 3.75 14.23 -20.31
N SER A 172 4.12 12.99 -19.99
CA SER A 172 5.30 12.33 -20.54
C SER A 172 4.92 11.24 -21.53
N GLU A 173 5.70 11.11 -22.61
CA GLU A 173 5.51 10.11 -23.67
C GLU A 173 5.54 8.68 -23.10
N ASP A 174 6.42 8.44 -22.11
CA ASP A 174 6.54 7.17 -21.39
C ASP A 174 5.28 6.78 -20.63
N ASP A 175 4.51 7.74 -20.11
CA ASP A 175 3.29 7.46 -19.36
C ASP A 175 2.16 7.01 -20.30
N ILE A 176 2.13 7.49 -21.54
CA ILE A 176 1.16 7.09 -22.57
C ILE A 176 1.42 5.66 -23.02
N GLU A 177 2.67 5.30 -23.31
CA GLU A 177 3.04 3.93 -23.72
C GLU A 177 2.72 2.91 -22.62
N ARG A 178 2.92 3.28 -21.36
CA ARG A 178 2.71 2.40 -20.21
C ARG A 178 1.24 2.18 -19.87
N PHE A 179 0.38 3.17 -20.11
CA PHE A 179 -1.07 3.05 -19.89
C PHE A 179 -1.83 2.45 -21.08
N LEU A 180 -1.46 2.79 -22.32
CA LEU A 180 -2.16 2.29 -23.52
C LEU A 180 -1.49 1.05 -24.15
N GLY A 181 -0.26 0.71 -23.77
CA GLY A 181 0.44 -0.48 -24.28
C GLY A 181 0.79 -0.41 -25.77
N VAL A 182 0.79 0.78 -26.35
CA VAL A 182 1.13 1.03 -27.77
C VAL A 182 2.31 2.02 -27.85
N PRO A 183 3.26 1.81 -28.77
CA PRO A 183 4.39 2.71 -28.93
C PRO A 183 3.94 4.09 -29.44
N CYS A 184 4.54 5.15 -28.91
CA CYS A 184 4.23 6.54 -29.23
C CYS A 184 4.78 6.89 -30.62
N LEU A 185 3.90 7.29 -31.54
CA LEU A 185 4.26 7.48 -32.96
C LEU A 185 4.64 8.93 -33.30
N ALA A 186 4.18 9.92 -32.53
CA ALA A 186 4.53 11.34 -32.70
C ALA A 186 4.05 12.20 -31.52
N THR A 187 4.84 13.20 -31.13
CA THR A 187 4.48 14.21 -30.13
C THR A 187 4.29 15.57 -30.79
N ILE A 188 3.10 16.16 -30.66
CA ILE A 188 2.81 17.51 -31.14
C ILE A 188 3.05 18.48 -29.99
N ARG A 189 4.15 19.23 -30.09
CA ARG A 189 4.49 20.28 -29.13
C ARG A 189 3.71 21.55 -29.48
N GLN A 190 2.63 21.83 -28.76
CA GLN A 190 1.99 23.15 -28.80
C GLN A 190 2.72 24.07 -27.80
N PHE A 191 3.17 25.22 -28.30
CA PHE A 191 3.66 26.33 -27.47
C PHE A 191 2.48 27.05 -26.80
#